data_AF-A0A0A9E5E5-F1
#
_entry.id   AF-A0A0A9E5E5-F1
#
_cell.length_a   1.000
_cell.length_b   1.000
_cell.length_c   1.000
_cell.angle_alpha   90.00
_cell.angle_beta   90.00
_cell.angle_gamma   90.00
#
_symmetry.space_group_name_H-M   'P 1'
#
loop_
_entity.id
_entity.type
_entity.pdbx_description
1 polymer ?
#
loop_
_entity_poly.entity_id
_entity_poly.type
_entity_poly.pdbx_seq_one_letter_code
_entity_poly.pdbx_strand_id
1 'polypeptide(L)'
;MVMCIGPGKVLPINAQVVSIVLGLPNIRTNLRHHSWREGVQAKRDLVEEFELEHGYPIDIYRLMEELLLRRVDSLSVRCFSLVLFNRLLFLDNSFDISTSDTIKTLNFERFHGVNLA
;
A
#
# COMPACT_ATOMS: atom_id res chain seq x y z
N MET A 1 -5.25 -0.30 -15.50
CA MET A 1 -6.49 -0.93 -14.98
C MET A 1 -7.68 -0.12 -15.45
N VAL A 2 -8.87 -0.72 -15.53
CA VAL A 2 -10.06 -0.05 -16.07
C VAL A 2 -11.27 -0.39 -15.21
N MET A 3 -11.92 0.62 -14.63
CA MET A 3 -13.15 0.46 -13.85
C MET A 3 -14.35 0.91 -14.70
N CYS A 4 -15.28 -0.01 -14.93
CA CYS A 4 -16.54 0.31 -15.60
C CYS A 4 -17.53 0.88 -14.57
N ILE A 5 -17.90 2.15 -14.73
CA ILE A 5 -18.81 2.86 -13.79
C ILE A 5 -20.24 2.97 -14.34
N GLY A 6 -20.47 2.46 -15.55
CA GLY A 6 -21.78 2.42 -16.21
C GLY A 6 -21.65 2.07 -17.70
N PRO A 7 -22.78 1.96 -18.43
CA PRO A 7 -22.77 1.63 -19.86
C PRO A 7 -21.93 2.65 -20.64
N GLY A 8 -20.84 2.20 -21.26
CA GLY A 8 -19.91 3.05 -22.01
C GLY A 8 -19.06 4.01 -21.17
N LYS A 9 -19.19 4.04 -19.84
CA LYS A 9 -18.41 4.89 -18.94
C LYS A 9 -17.27 4.11 -18.32
N VAL A 10 -16.08 4.46 -18.75
CA VAL A 10 -14.85 3.77 -18.41
C VAL A 10 -13.92 4.74 -17.68
N LEU A 11 -13.57 4.43 -16.42
CA LEU A 11 -12.53 5.14 -15.70
C LEU A 11 -11.21 4.36 -15.86
N PRO A 12 -10.25 4.87 -16.63
CA PRO A 12 -8.92 4.28 -16.67
C PRO A 12 -8.25 4.54 -15.31
N ILE A 13 -8.13 3.50 -14.49
CA ILE A 13 -7.27 3.53 -13.30
C ILE A 13 -5.85 3.27 -13.81
N ASN A 14 -5.16 4.36 -14.12
CA ASN A 14 -3.77 4.36 -14.49
C ASN A 14 -2.99 5.28 -13.53
N ALA A 15 -1.67 5.16 -13.58
CA ALA A 15 -0.73 5.96 -12.80
C ALA A 15 -1.05 7.45 -12.74
N GLN A 16 -1.42 8.03 -13.89
CA GLN A 16 -1.75 9.46 -14.00
C GLN A 16 -3.04 9.81 -13.25
N VAL A 17 -4.08 9.00 -13.40
CA VAL A 17 -5.36 9.23 -12.71
C VAL A 17 -5.21 9.09 -11.20
N VAL A 18 -4.45 8.10 -10.74
CA VAL A 18 -4.12 7.95 -9.32
C VAL A 18 -3.31 9.15 -8.81
N SER A 19 -2.27 9.55 -9.54
CA SER A 19 -1.45 10.71 -9.22
C SER A 19 -2.28 11.98 -9.08
N ILE A 20 -3.23 12.22 -9.98
CA ILE A 20 -4.15 13.37 -9.91
C ILE A 20 -5.06 13.29 -8.69
N VAL A 21 -5.71 12.15 -8.46
CA VAL A 21 -6.68 11.97 -7.37
C VAL A 21 -6.02 12.05 -5.99
N LEU A 22 -4.80 11.53 -5.86
CA LEU A 22 -4.06 11.49 -4.60
C LEU A 22 -3.09 12.67 -4.43
N GLY A 23 -3.00 13.57 -5.42
CA GLY A 23 -2.08 14.72 -5.39
C GLY A 23 -0.60 14.34 -5.41
N LEU A 24 -0.24 13.20 -6.03
CA LEU A 24 1.13 12.71 -6.06
C LEU A 24 1.89 13.27 -7.25
N PRO A 25 3.13 13.77 -7.07
CA PRO A 25 4.04 14.06 -8.17
C PRO A 25 4.22 12.84 -9.09
N ASN A 26 3.96 13.02 -10.38
CA ASN A 26 4.26 12.03 -11.41
C ASN A 26 5.71 12.18 -11.90
N ILE A 27 6.67 12.18 -10.96
CA ILE A 27 8.10 12.40 -11.24
C ILE A 27 8.84 11.08 -11.03
N ARG A 28 9.77 10.75 -11.93
CA ARG A 28 10.75 9.68 -11.71
C ARG A 28 11.68 10.06 -10.56
N THR A 29 11.38 9.56 -9.37
CA THR A 29 12.26 9.66 -8.21
C THR A 29 12.99 8.35 -7.98
N ASN A 30 14.29 8.45 -7.66
CA ASN A 30 15.10 7.33 -7.19
C ASN A 30 14.63 6.94 -5.78
N LEU A 31 13.54 6.17 -5.69
CA LEU A 31 13.19 5.49 -4.46
C LEU A 31 14.37 4.58 -4.07
N ARG A 32 14.72 4.60 -2.78
CA ARG A 32 15.78 3.73 -2.28
C ARG A 32 15.33 2.29 -2.49
N HIS A 33 16.13 1.51 -3.21
CA HIS A 33 15.91 0.08 -3.30
C HIS A 33 16.17 -0.54 -1.94
N HIS A 34 15.12 -1.08 -1.32
CA HIS A 34 15.24 -1.85 -0.09
C HIS A 34 15.59 -3.29 -0.41
N SER A 35 16.47 -3.85 0.40
CA SER A 35 16.81 -5.27 0.41
C SER A 35 15.65 -6.11 0.92
N TRP A 36 15.64 -7.39 0.54
CA TRP A 36 14.70 -8.37 1.07
C TRP A 36 14.73 -8.45 2.61
N ARG A 37 15.92 -8.33 3.22
CA ARG A 37 16.08 -8.35 4.68
C ARG A 37 15.36 -7.19 5.36
N GLU A 38 15.47 -5.98 4.80
CA GLU A 38 14.73 -4.81 5.30
C GLU A 38 13.21 -5.05 5.20
N GLY A 39 12.74 -5.66 4.11
CA GLY A 39 11.33 -6.05 3.98
C GLY A 39 10.87 -7.04 5.05
N VAL A 40 11.68 -8.08 5.32
CA VAL A 40 11.35 -9.08 6.35
C VAL A 40 11.30 -8.43 7.73
N GLN A 41 12.23 -7.54 8.04
CA GLN A 41 12.22 -6.81 9.30
C GLN A 41 10.98 -5.92 9.40
N ALA A 42 10.69 -5.14 8.36
CA ALA A 42 9.52 -4.27 8.33
C ALA A 42 8.20 -5.05 8.51
N LYS A 43 8.12 -6.27 7.98
CA LYS A 43 6.95 -7.14 8.16
C LYS A 43 6.87 -7.65 9.60
N ARG A 44 8.00 -7.97 10.25
CA ARG A 44 8.02 -8.33 11.68
C ARG A 44 7.58 -7.16 12.55
N ASP A 45 8.10 -5.97 12.29
CA ASP A 45 7.73 -4.76 13.03
C ASP A 45 6.22 -4.50 12.91
N LEU A 46 5.65 -4.71 11.72
CA LEU A 46 4.20 -4.59 11.51
C LEU A 46 3.41 -5.66 12.29
N VAL A 47 3.88 -6.91 12.33
CA VAL A 47 3.24 -7.98 13.15
C VAL A 47 3.27 -7.61 14.63
N GLU A 48 4.37 -7.02 15.10
CA GLU A 48 4.52 -6.55 16.48
C GLU A 48 3.62 -5.35 16.79
N GLU A 49 3.51 -4.37 15.87
CA GLU A 49 2.58 -3.23 15.97
C GLU A 49 1.10 -3.67 16.10
N PHE A 50 0.76 -4.82 15.51
CA PHE A 50 -0.56 -5.44 15.60
C PHE A 50 -0.74 -6.39 16.80
N GLU A 51 0.28 -6.47 17.67
CA GLU A 51 0.34 -7.39 18.81
C GLU A 51 0.07 -8.85 18.43
N LEU A 52 0.51 -9.24 17.22
CA LEU A 52 0.30 -10.59 16.68
C LEU A 52 1.47 -11.52 17.02
N GLU A 53 1.17 -12.82 17.05
CA GLU A 53 2.21 -13.84 17.16
C GLU A 53 3.13 -13.82 15.93
N HIS A 54 4.41 -14.10 16.16
CA HIS A 54 5.39 -14.15 15.08
C HIS A 54 5.02 -15.20 14.03
N GLY A 55 4.86 -14.74 12.78
CA GLY A 55 4.48 -15.60 11.66
C GLY A 55 2.98 -15.61 11.36
N TYR A 56 2.16 -14.91 12.14
CA TYR A 56 0.75 -14.71 11.81
C TYR A 56 0.62 -13.89 10.52
N PRO A 57 -0.27 -14.30 9.58
CA PRO A 57 -0.51 -13.51 8.38
C PRO A 57 -1.17 -12.18 8.76
N ILE A 58 -0.78 -11.13 8.05
CA ILE A 58 -1.48 -9.84 8.09
C ILE A 58 -2.34 -9.83 6.84
N ASP A 59 -3.65 -9.94 7.02
CA ASP A 59 -4.60 -9.87 5.92
C ASP A 59 -5.06 -8.43 5.67
N ILE A 60 -5.61 -8.20 4.48
CA ILE A 60 -6.14 -6.91 4.06
C ILE A 60 -7.32 -6.44 4.93
N TYR A 61 -8.12 -7.36 5.47
CA TYR A 61 -9.31 -7.02 6.24
C TYR A 61 -8.93 -6.43 7.59
N ARG A 62 -7.90 -6.98 8.23
CA ARG A 62 -7.33 -6.46 9.46
C ARG A 62 -6.73 -5.06 9.28
N LEU A 63 -6.08 -4.79 8.14
CA LEU A 63 -5.67 -3.43 7.80
C LEU A 63 -6.87 -2.49 7.65
N MET A 64 -7.96 -2.96 7.04
CA MET A 64 -9.19 -2.17 6.90
C MET A 64 -9.88 -1.94 8.26
N GLU A 65 -9.86 -2.91 9.17
CA GLU A 65 -10.39 -2.79 10.53
C GLU A 65 -9.66 -1.68 11.30
N GLU A 66 -8.32 -1.61 11.22
CA GLU A 66 -7.57 -0.50 11.82
C GLU A 66 -7.96 0.85 11.23
N LEU A 67 -8.15 0.94 9.91
CA LEU A 67 -8.60 2.18 9.27
C LEU A 67 -9.99 2.61 9.71
N LEU A 68 -10.87 1.65 10.06
CA LEU A 68 -12.20 1.94 10.60
C LEU A 68 -12.15 2.54 12.00
N LEU A 69 -11.04 2.41 12.74
CA LEU A 69 -10.83 3.10 14.02
C LEU A 69 -10.66 4.62 13.87
N ARG A 70 -10.51 5.12 12.62
CA ARG A 70 -10.41 6.55 12.27
C ARG A 70 -9.31 7.31 13.01
N ARG A 71 -8.25 6.60 13.37
CA ARG A 71 -7.03 7.20 13.93
C ARG A 71 -6.16 7.76 12.80
N VAL A 72 -5.28 8.69 13.14
CA VAL A 72 -4.31 9.30 12.22
C VAL A 72 -2.91 9.11 12.77
N ASP A 73 -2.66 7.94 13.35
CA ASP A 73 -1.34 7.52 13.81
C ASP A 73 -0.53 6.90 12.67
N SER A 74 0.76 6.67 12.92
CA SER A 74 1.68 6.09 11.93
C SER A 74 1.21 4.73 11.43
N LEU A 75 0.61 3.91 12.30
CA LEU A 75 0.05 2.61 11.96
C LEU A 75 -1.11 2.74 10.98
N SER A 76 -2.05 3.65 11.23
CA SER A 76 -3.19 3.91 10.34
C SER A 76 -2.74 4.38 8.95
N VAL A 77 -1.76 5.29 8.88
CA VAL A 77 -1.21 5.76 7.60
C VAL A 77 -0.51 4.63 6.84
N ARG A 78 0.19 3.76 7.56
CA ARG A 78 0.86 2.58 7.00
C ARG A 78 -0.15 1.55 6.48
N CYS A 79 -1.22 1.28 7.24
CA CYS A 79 -2.33 0.42 6.83
C CYS A 79 -3.04 0.95 5.58
N PHE A 80 -3.31 2.26 5.52
CA PHE A 80 -3.90 2.91 4.36
C PHE A 80 -3.04 2.71 3.12
N SER A 81 -1.73 2.94 3.26
CA SER A 81 -0.76 2.80 2.17
C SER A 81 -0.67 1.35 1.66
N LEU A 82 -0.69 0.36 2.58
CA LEU A 82 -0.70 -1.06 2.23
C LEU A 82 -1.97 -1.45 1.48
N VAL A 83 -3.14 -1.03 1.96
CA VAL A 83 -4.42 -1.31 1.29
C VAL A 83 -4.46 -0.69 -0.11
N LEU A 84 -4.05 0.57 -0.21
CA LEU A 84 -3.97 1.30 -1.47
C LEU A 84 -3.02 0.61 -2.46
N PHE A 85 -1.84 0.18 -2.01
CA PHE A 85 -0.88 -0.51 -2.87
C PHE A 85 -1.32 -1.90 -3.28
N ASN A 86 -1.80 -2.73 -2.35
CA ASN A 86 -2.19 -4.11 -2.67
C ASN A 86 -3.49 -4.16 -3.51
N ARG A 87 -4.47 -3.28 -3.25
CA ARG A 87 -5.81 -3.38 -3.86
C ARG A 87 -6.08 -2.44 -5.02
N LEU A 88 -5.33 -1.33 -5.14
CA LEU A 88 -5.60 -0.34 -6.19
C LEU A 88 -4.42 -0.15 -7.14
N LEU A 89 -3.18 -0.12 -6.65
CA LEU A 89 -2.02 0.25 -7.48
C LEU A 89 -1.27 -0.96 -8.04
N PHE A 90 -1.11 -1.99 -7.23
CA PHE A 90 -0.40 -3.22 -7.55
C PHE A 90 -1.30 -4.39 -7.16
N LEU A 91 -2.40 -4.54 -7.91
CA LEU A 91 -3.39 -5.61 -7.74
C LEU A 91 -2.68 -6.96 -7.60
N ASP A 92 -2.47 -7.38 -6.36
CA ASP A 92 -2.09 -8.74 -6.03
C ASP A 92 -3.39 -9.49 -5.71
N ASN A 93 -3.51 -10.71 -6.21
CA ASN A 93 -4.65 -11.57 -5.90
C ASN A 93 -4.57 -12.12 -4.47
N SER A 94 -3.43 -11.91 -3.79
CA SER A 94 -3.26 -12.24 -2.38
C SER A 94 -3.99 -11.26 -1.47
N PHE A 95 -4.82 -11.80 -0.57
CA PHE A 95 -5.38 -11.08 0.57
C PHE A 95 -4.36 -10.93 1.72
N ASP A 96 -3.29 -11.71 1.70
CA ASP A 96 -2.19 -11.64 2.66
C ASP A 96 -1.14 -10.63 2.19
N ILE A 97 -0.68 -9.81 3.15
CA ILE A 97 0.38 -8.84 2.92
C ILE A 97 1.73 -9.56 2.85
N SER A 98 2.33 -9.52 1.66
CA SER A 98 3.65 -10.11 1.43
C SER A 98 4.76 -9.18 1.91
N THR A 99 5.95 -9.75 2.09
CA THR A 99 7.18 -8.95 2.31
C THR A 99 7.40 -7.92 1.21
N SER A 100 7.00 -8.24 -0.03
CA SER A 100 7.13 -7.31 -1.15
C SER A 100 6.21 -6.10 -1.02
N ASP A 101 5.01 -6.28 -0.45
CA ASP A 101 4.06 -5.19 -0.20
C ASP A 101 4.52 -4.30 0.94
N THR A 102 5.12 -4.90 1.97
CA THR A 102 5.77 -4.14 3.05
C THR A 102 6.95 -3.32 2.52
N ILE A 103 7.75 -3.86 1.61
CA ILE A 103 8.86 -3.10 0.99
C ILE A 103 8.35 -1.87 0.25
N LYS A 104 7.23 -1.97 -0.48
CA LYS A 104 6.65 -0.84 -1.20
C LYS A 104 6.23 0.30 -0.26
N THR A 105 5.85 -0.02 0.98
CA THR A 105 5.38 0.95 1.98
C THR A 105 6.46 1.48 2.92
N LEU A 106 7.68 0.94 2.90
CA LEU A 106 8.81 1.41 3.72
C LEU A 106 9.20 2.87 3.46
N ASN A 107 8.90 3.41 2.28
CA ASN A 107 9.10 4.82 1.95
C ASN A 107 7.75 5.56 1.81
N PHE A 108 6.74 5.28 2.65
CA PHE A 108 5.46 5.99 2.58
C PHE A 108 5.62 7.52 2.77
N GLU A 109 6.61 7.99 3.50
CA GLU A 109 6.90 9.43 3.60
C GLU A 109 7.33 10.04 2.25
N ARG A 110 7.84 9.19 1.36
CA ARG A 110 8.14 9.48 -0.04
C ARG A 110 7.06 8.97 -0.98
N PHE A 111 5.81 8.82 -0.50
CA PHE A 111 4.67 8.45 -1.34
C PHE A 111 4.48 9.41 -2.51
N HIS A 112 4.83 10.69 -2.30
CA HIS A 112 4.94 11.69 -3.36
C HIS A 112 5.96 11.35 -4.47
N GLY A 113 6.89 10.44 -4.21
CA GLY A 113 7.88 9.94 -5.15
C GLY A 113 7.69 8.47 -5.52
N VAL A 114 6.54 7.87 -5.21
CA VAL A 114 6.23 6.50 -5.63
C VAL A 114 5.86 6.50 -7.10
N ASN A 115 6.70 5.86 -7.91
CA ASN A 115 6.45 5.70 -9.32
C ASN A 115 5.38 4.62 -9.54
N LEU A 116 4.25 5.03 -10.07
CA LEU A 116 3.21 4.16 -10.56
C LEU A 116 3.58 3.82 -12.02
N ALA A 117 4.45 2.82 -12.21
CA ALA A 117 4.77 2.30 -13.53
C ALA A 117 3.80 1.20 -13.92
#